data_AF-A0A942IMP5-F1
#
_entry.id   AF-A0A942IMP5-F1
#
_cell.length_a   1.000
_cell.length_b   1.000
_cell.length_c   1.000
_cell.angle_alpha   90.00
_cell.angle_beta   90.00
_cell.angle_gamma   90.00
#
_symmetry.space_group_name_H-M   'P 1'
#
loop_
_entity.id
_entity.type
_entity.pdbx_description
1 polymer ?
#
loop_
_entity_poly.entity_id
_entity_poly.type
_entity_poly.pdbx_seq_one_letter_code
_entity_poly.pdbx_strand_id
1 'polypeptide(L)'
;MKNLFLAILTLLFALRIQAQVYYKSATFDIIQAVKSTQFPGVMGSPIVTTVNFKMILKKCTRLSMDSFWMDGFSDRINISYANGEHWDSKPLKGDTLNISLVYYRLTTQEGYPQNELGINGSPQNAAPVKHSGEALFRYSMSGKQYYFSIKKIKQGENIYAP
;
A
#
# COMPACT_ATOMS: atom_id res chain seq x y z
N MET A 1 31.53 29.26 11.17
CA MET A 1 30.73 28.33 12.01
C MET A 1 29.21 28.50 11.88
N LYS A 2 28.66 29.72 11.81
CA LYS A 2 27.20 29.95 11.65
C LYS A 2 26.58 29.31 10.39
N ASN A 3 27.30 29.31 9.27
CA ASN A 3 26.78 28.79 7.99
C ASN A 3 26.69 27.25 7.93
N LEU A 4 27.53 26.54 8.71
CA LEU A 4 27.49 25.08 8.78
C LEU A 4 26.29 24.59 9.61
N PHE A 5 25.94 25.34 10.66
CA PHE A 5 24.79 25.03 11.52
C PHE A 5 23.45 25.23 10.79
N LEU A 6 23.37 26.24 9.93
CA LEU A 6 22.18 26.53 9.12
C LEU A 6 21.93 25.46 8.04
N ALA A 7 23.00 24.92 7.44
CA ALA A 7 22.93 23.84 6.46
C ALA A 7 22.48 22.50 7.08
N ILE A 8 22.95 22.18 8.29
CA ILE A 8 22.52 20.96 9.01
C ILE A 8 21.05 21.08 9.43
N LEU A 9 20.61 22.25 9.88
CA LEU A 9 19.22 22.48 10.29
C LEU A 9 18.23 22.40 9.11
N THR A 10 18.62 22.89 7.93
CA THR A 10 17.80 22.77 6.70
C THR A 10 17.76 21.34 6.18
N LEU A 11 18.86 20.58 6.24
CA LEU A 11 18.88 19.16 5.86
C LEU A 11 17.97 18.31 6.77
N LEU A 12 17.97 18.58 8.09
CA LEU A 12 17.08 17.92 9.05
C LEU A 12 15.60 18.26 8.83
N PHE A 13 15.29 19.49 8.39
CA PHE A 13 13.92 19.87 8.01
C PHE A 13 13.47 19.21 6.71
N ALA A 14 14.34 19.10 5.70
CA ALA A 14 14.02 18.42 4.43
C ALA A 14 13.72 16.93 4.62
N LEU A 15 14.45 16.24 5.52
CA LEU A 15 14.17 14.86 5.89
C LEU A 15 12.82 14.69 6.61
N ARG A 16 12.39 15.69 7.40
CA ARG A 16 11.09 15.64 8.10
C ARG A 16 9.89 15.86 7.17
N ILE A 17 10.05 16.64 6.09
CA ILE A 17 8.94 16.93 5.16
C ILE A 17 8.55 15.68 4.35
N GLN A 18 9.48 14.78 4.06
CA GLN A 18 9.17 13.52 3.37
C GLN A 18 8.39 12.52 4.24
N ALA A 19 8.37 12.70 5.56
CA ALA A 19 7.76 11.76 6.51
C ALA A 19 6.26 12.02 6.81
N GLN A 20 5.68 13.14 6.35
CA GLN A 20 4.29 13.53 6.69
C GLN A 20 3.28 13.29 5.56
N VAL A 21 3.38 12.16 4.87
CA VAL A 21 2.55 11.85 3.69
C VAL A 21 1.38 10.91 4.03
N TYR A 22 1.17 10.57 5.29
CA TYR A 22 0.21 9.54 5.71
C TYR A 22 -0.75 10.09 6.78
N TYR A 23 -2.02 9.67 6.76
CA TYR A 23 -2.93 9.97 7.86
C TYR A 23 -2.31 9.44 9.16
N LYS A 24 -2.32 10.20 10.25
CA LYS A 24 -1.73 9.72 11.50
C LYS A 24 -2.61 8.60 12.07
N SER A 25 -2.04 7.41 12.22
CA SER A 25 -2.65 6.32 12.99
C SER A 25 -2.13 6.34 14.42
N ALA A 26 -3.01 6.09 15.39
CA ALA A 26 -2.61 5.86 16.78
C ALA A 26 -1.95 4.48 16.97
N THR A 27 -2.03 3.61 15.95
CA THR A 27 -1.61 2.21 16.00
C THR A 27 -0.26 1.99 15.34
N PHE A 28 0.04 2.72 14.28
CA PHE A 28 1.24 2.56 13.48
C PHE A 28 1.62 3.89 12.81
N ASP A 29 2.84 3.95 12.29
CA ASP A 29 3.23 4.95 11.28
C ASP A 29 3.57 4.23 9.97
N ILE A 30 3.18 4.82 8.85
CA ILE A 30 3.70 4.40 7.54
C ILE A 30 5.04 5.11 7.34
N ILE A 31 6.07 4.33 7.09
CA ILE A 31 7.43 4.82 6.85
C ILE A 31 7.63 5.12 5.37
N GLN A 32 7.05 4.28 4.51
CA GLN A 32 7.20 4.34 3.07
C GLN A 32 6.00 3.69 2.42
N ALA A 33 5.54 4.24 1.29
CA ALA A 33 4.57 3.61 0.40
C ALA A 33 4.99 3.90 -1.05
N VAL A 34 5.17 2.86 -1.84
CA VAL A 34 5.61 2.93 -3.23
C VAL A 34 4.64 2.16 -4.12
N LYS A 35 4.18 2.80 -5.19
CA LYS A 35 3.35 2.20 -6.23
C LYS A 35 4.21 1.82 -7.43
N SER A 36 4.16 0.58 -7.85
CA SER A 36 4.73 0.12 -9.13
C SER A 36 3.62 -0.45 -10.00
N THR A 37 3.74 -0.26 -11.31
CA THR A 37 2.78 -0.80 -12.28
C THR A 37 3.54 -1.60 -13.33
N GLN A 38 3.12 -2.83 -13.55
CA GLN A 38 3.63 -3.71 -14.58
C GLN A 38 2.64 -3.79 -15.73
N PHE A 39 3.10 -3.41 -16.91
CA PHE A 39 2.39 -3.54 -18.17
C PHE A 39 2.89 -4.81 -18.86
N PRO A 40 2.02 -5.81 -19.07
CA PRO A 40 2.41 -6.99 -19.82
C PRO A 40 2.57 -6.63 -21.30
N GLY A 41 3.61 -7.15 -21.95
CA GLY A 41 3.84 -7.05 -23.40
C GLY A 41 2.98 -8.01 -24.22
N VAL A 42 2.19 -8.87 -23.56
CA VAL A 42 1.32 -9.87 -24.18
C VAL A 42 -0.13 -9.43 -24.09
N MET A 43 -0.80 -9.45 -25.24
CA MET A 43 -2.23 -9.14 -25.36
C MET A 43 -3.09 -10.02 -24.45
N GLY A 44 -4.08 -9.42 -23.78
CA GLY A 44 -5.01 -10.12 -22.88
C GLY A 44 -4.47 -10.37 -21.46
N SER A 45 -3.19 -10.08 -21.21
CA SER A 45 -2.62 -10.17 -19.86
C SER A 45 -3.02 -8.95 -19.01
N PRO A 46 -3.24 -9.12 -17.70
CA PRO A 46 -3.62 -8.02 -16.82
C PRO A 46 -2.45 -7.05 -16.57
N ILE A 47 -2.75 -5.76 -16.53
CA ILE A 47 -1.87 -4.77 -15.91
C ILE A 47 -1.88 -5.02 -14.40
N VAL A 48 -0.71 -5.25 -13.82
CA VAL A 48 -0.56 -5.49 -12.38
C VAL A 48 -0.13 -4.20 -11.72
N THR A 49 -0.87 -3.73 -10.73
CA THR A 49 -0.42 -2.63 -9.87
C THR A 49 -0.14 -3.16 -8.48
N THR A 50 1.05 -2.87 -7.97
CA THR A 50 1.46 -3.22 -6.61
C THR A 50 1.77 -1.96 -5.84
N VAL A 51 1.19 -1.82 -4.65
CA VAL A 51 1.59 -0.82 -3.67
C VAL A 51 2.24 -1.55 -2.50
N ASN A 52 3.54 -1.36 -2.37
CA ASN A 52 4.31 -1.86 -1.23
C ASN A 52 4.49 -0.73 -0.23
N PHE A 53 4.08 -0.95 1.01
CA PHE A 53 4.34 -0.02 2.08
C PHE A 53 4.93 -0.70 3.30
N LYS A 54 5.80 0.04 3.98
CA LYS A 54 6.43 -0.36 5.22
C LYS A 54 5.81 0.45 6.34
N MET A 55 5.42 -0.22 7.42
CA MET A 55 4.87 0.45 8.58
C MET A 55 5.52 -0.04 9.87
N ILE A 56 5.61 0.84 10.86
CA ILE A 56 6.12 0.55 12.19
C ILE A 56 5.00 0.64 13.23
N LEU A 57 4.91 -0.37 14.09
CA LEU A 57 3.85 -0.52 15.07
C LEU A 57 4.13 0.34 16.32
N LYS A 58 3.14 1.15 16.71
CA LYS A 58 3.18 1.95 17.96
C LYS A 58 2.63 1.19 19.17
N LYS A 59 1.80 0.17 18.91
CA LYS A 59 1.09 -0.62 19.93
C LYS A 59 1.28 -2.12 19.64
N CYS A 60 1.48 -2.92 20.69
CA CYS A 60 1.51 -4.38 20.59
C CYS A 60 0.10 -4.95 20.79
N THR A 61 -0.42 -5.66 19.80
CA THR A 61 -1.68 -6.41 19.92
C THR A 61 -1.87 -7.24 18.66
N ARG A 62 -2.82 -8.19 18.73
CA ARG A 62 -3.32 -8.87 17.55
C ARG A 62 -3.77 -7.87 16.48
N LEU A 63 -3.17 -7.96 15.31
CA LEU A 63 -3.42 -7.15 14.12
C LEU A 63 -3.81 -8.06 12.97
N SER A 64 -4.83 -7.69 12.21
CA SER A 64 -5.10 -8.28 10.90
C SER A 64 -5.40 -7.20 9.88
N MET A 65 -5.09 -7.44 8.61
CA MET A 65 -5.51 -6.61 7.49
C MET A 65 -5.94 -7.54 6.37
N ASP A 66 -7.06 -7.25 5.71
CA ASP A 66 -7.72 -8.22 4.84
C ASP A 66 -8.17 -7.66 3.51
N SER A 67 -8.42 -6.35 3.41
CA SER A 67 -8.93 -5.74 2.18
C SER A 67 -8.49 -4.30 2.01
N PHE A 68 -8.27 -3.90 0.76
CA PHE A 68 -7.99 -2.53 0.38
C PHE A 68 -8.89 -2.05 -0.76
N TRP A 69 -8.91 -0.73 -0.96
CA TRP A 69 -9.57 -0.03 -2.06
C TRP A 69 -8.64 1.04 -2.63
N MET A 70 -8.48 1.05 -3.95
CA MET A 70 -7.63 2.01 -4.67
C MET A 70 -8.01 2.04 -6.15
N ASP A 71 -8.01 3.22 -6.77
CA ASP A 71 -8.27 3.39 -8.21
C ASP A 71 -9.60 2.75 -8.69
N GLY A 72 -10.60 2.62 -7.81
CA GLY A 72 -11.88 1.96 -8.09
C GLY A 72 -11.89 0.43 -7.95
N PHE A 73 -10.76 -0.17 -7.59
CA PHE A 73 -10.60 -1.61 -7.36
C PHE A 73 -10.57 -1.94 -5.86
N SER A 74 -10.92 -3.18 -5.52
CA SER A 74 -10.74 -3.74 -4.19
C SER A 74 -10.11 -5.13 -4.26
N ASP A 75 -9.18 -5.44 -3.37
CA ASP A 75 -8.58 -6.78 -3.27
C ASP A 75 -8.00 -7.06 -1.87
N ARG A 76 -7.37 -8.23 -1.71
CA ARG A 76 -6.74 -8.69 -0.46
C ARG A 76 -5.39 -8.05 -0.21
N ILE A 77 -5.01 -8.04 1.06
CA ILE A 77 -3.74 -7.50 1.54
C ILE A 77 -2.80 -8.65 1.89
N ASN A 78 -1.54 -8.55 1.45
CA ASN A 78 -0.47 -9.43 1.91
C ASN A 78 0.35 -8.73 2.99
N ILE A 79 0.69 -9.46 4.05
CA ILE A 79 1.42 -8.95 5.21
C ILE A 79 2.59 -9.88 5.51
N SER A 80 3.74 -9.30 5.82
CA SER A 80 4.91 -10.02 6.33
C SER A 80 5.68 -9.17 7.33
N TYR A 81 6.43 -9.81 8.22
CA TYR A 81 7.41 -9.08 9.03
C TYR A 81 8.59 -8.66 8.15
N ALA A 82 9.14 -7.47 8.40
CA ALA A 82 10.26 -6.97 7.61
C ALA A 82 11.57 -7.72 7.87
N ASN A 83 11.66 -8.48 8.96
CA ASN A 83 12.77 -9.38 9.29
C ASN A 83 12.70 -10.74 8.57
N GLY A 84 11.65 -10.99 7.77
CA GLY A 84 11.46 -12.26 7.06
C GLY A 84 10.78 -13.36 7.86
N GLU A 85 10.38 -13.10 9.10
CA GLU A 85 9.62 -14.07 9.91
C GLU A 85 8.22 -14.31 9.35
N HIS A 86 7.68 -15.49 9.68
CA HIS A 86 6.33 -15.86 9.31
C HIS A 86 5.30 -14.94 10.00
N TRP A 87 4.32 -14.45 9.24
CA TRP A 87 3.26 -13.61 9.76
C TRP A 87 2.28 -14.42 10.62
N ASP A 88 2.20 -14.09 11.92
CA ASP A 88 1.35 -14.78 12.91
C ASP A 88 0.23 -13.89 13.49
N SER A 89 0.07 -12.68 12.95
CA SER A 89 -0.90 -11.67 13.42
C SER A 89 -0.68 -11.14 14.83
N LYS A 90 0.49 -11.34 15.45
CA LYS A 90 0.79 -10.88 16.82
C LYS A 90 2.04 -9.99 16.89
N PRO A 91 2.08 -8.87 16.14
CA PRO A 91 3.24 -8.00 16.16
C PRO A 91 3.41 -7.32 17.53
N LEU A 92 4.67 -7.08 17.87
CA LEU A 92 5.11 -6.26 18.99
C LEU A 92 5.25 -4.79 18.57
N LYS A 93 5.31 -3.92 19.57
CA LYS A 93 5.60 -2.50 19.37
C LYS A 93 7.03 -2.36 18.88
N GLY A 94 7.20 -1.52 17.86
CA GLY A 94 8.47 -1.34 17.17
C GLY A 94 8.65 -2.30 15.99
N ASP A 95 7.83 -3.35 15.89
CA ASP A 95 7.90 -4.24 14.74
C ASP A 95 7.59 -3.46 13.46
N THR A 96 8.35 -3.82 12.44
CA THR A 96 8.20 -3.27 11.11
C THR A 96 7.58 -4.32 10.22
N LEU A 97 6.45 -3.99 9.59
CA LEU A 97 5.75 -4.87 8.66
C LEU A 97 5.92 -4.36 7.24
N ASN A 98 6.07 -5.31 6.31
CA ASN A 98 5.95 -5.08 4.87
C ASN A 98 4.53 -5.47 4.45
N ILE A 99 3.82 -4.54 3.84
CA ILE A 99 2.45 -4.72 3.36
C ILE A 99 2.44 -4.53 1.86
N SER A 100 1.75 -5.45 1.16
CA SER A 100 1.60 -5.39 -0.29
C SER A 100 0.12 -5.41 -0.66
N LEU A 101 -0.31 -4.36 -1.37
CA LEU A 101 -1.62 -4.26 -2.01
C LEU A 101 -1.41 -4.59 -3.49
N VAL A 102 -2.10 -5.59 -4.02
CA VAL A 102 -1.97 -5.99 -5.43
C VAL A 102 -3.34 -5.97 -6.06
N TYR A 103 -3.51 -5.25 -7.16
CA TYR A 103 -4.70 -5.36 -7.99
C TYR A 103 -4.35 -5.58 -9.46
N TYR A 104 -5.26 -6.26 -10.15
CA TYR A 104 -5.16 -6.63 -11.55
C TYR A 104 -6.21 -5.88 -12.36
N ARG A 105 -5.76 -5.12 -13.36
CA ARG A 105 -6.65 -4.47 -14.33
C ARG A 105 -6.57 -5.22 -15.65
N LEU A 106 -7.69 -5.77 -16.10
CA LEU A 106 -7.77 -6.38 -17.43
C LEU A 106 -7.65 -5.31 -18.51
N THR A 107 -6.81 -5.57 -19.51
CA THR A 107 -6.79 -4.83 -20.76
C THR A 107 -7.84 -5.46 -21.67
N THR A 108 -9.09 -4.99 -21.60
CA THR A 108 -10.11 -5.46 -22.55
C THR A 108 -9.83 -4.88 -23.92
N GLN A 109 -9.86 -5.72 -24.95
CA GLN A 109 -10.21 -5.27 -26.30
C GLN A 109 -11.74 -5.11 -26.34
N GLU A 110 -12.25 -4.04 -26.94
CA GLU A 110 -13.67 -4.01 -27.34
C GLU A 110 -13.93 -5.25 -28.21
N GLY A 111 -14.90 -6.08 -27.81
CA GLY A 111 -15.35 -7.24 -28.59
C GLY A 111 -14.81 -8.63 -28.20
N TYR A 112 -13.93 -8.76 -27.21
CA TYR A 112 -13.48 -10.08 -26.72
C TYR A 112 -14.20 -10.51 -25.42
N PRO A 113 -14.77 -11.72 -25.35
CA PRO A 113 -15.41 -12.23 -24.14
C PRO A 113 -14.36 -12.42 -23.04
N GLN A 114 -14.50 -11.68 -21.93
CA GLN A 114 -13.60 -11.72 -20.77
C GLN A 114 -13.43 -13.11 -20.13
N ASN A 115 -14.32 -14.05 -20.44
CA ASN A 115 -14.41 -15.36 -19.78
C ASN A 115 -13.52 -16.45 -20.37
N GLU A 116 -12.89 -16.26 -21.54
CA GLU A 116 -12.14 -17.36 -22.20
C GLU A 116 -10.73 -17.57 -21.66
N LEU A 117 -10.13 -16.59 -20.98
CA LEU A 117 -8.76 -16.68 -20.46
C LEU A 117 -8.67 -17.04 -18.97
N GLY A 118 -9.79 -17.15 -18.25
CA GLY A 118 -9.82 -17.50 -16.82
C GLY A 118 -9.15 -16.52 -15.86
N ILE A 119 -8.58 -15.42 -16.35
CA ILE A 119 -7.96 -14.37 -15.53
C ILE A 119 -9.02 -13.33 -15.19
N ASN A 120 -9.60 -13.44 -14.00
CA ASN A 120 -10.44 -12.37 -13.48
C ASN A 120 -9.53 -11.24 -12.98
N GLY A 121 -9.80 -10.01 -13.43
CA GLY A 121 -9.23 -8.83 -12.81
C GLY A 121 -9.70 -8.69 -11.36
N SER A 122 -9.06 -7.79 -10.61
CA SER A 122 -9.54 -7.47 -9.27
C SER A 122 -10.96 -6.89 -9.35
N PRO A 123 -11.83 -7.21 -8.38
CA PRO A 123 -13.18 -6.65 -8.33
C PRO A 123 -13.19 -5.12 -8.36
N GLN A 124 -14.10 -4.54 -9.13
CA GLN A 124 -14.39 -3.11 -9.12
C GLN A 124 -15.46 -2.83 -8.07
N ASN A 125 -15.04 -2.41 -6.88
CA ASN A 125 -15.94 -2.06 -5.78
C ASN A 125 -15.59 -0.69 -5.23
N ALA A 126 -16.61 0.10 -4.92
CA ALA A 126 -16.43 1.34 -4.20
C ALA A 126 -15.92 1.06 -2.77
N ALA A 127 -15.14 2.01 -2.23
CA ALA A 127 -14.73 1.97 -0.84
C ALA A 127 -15.97 2.02 0.10
N PRO A 128 -15.99 1.24 1.19
CA PRO A 128 -17.14 1.19 2.10
C PRO A 128 -17.29 2.46 2.95
N VAL A 129 -16.25 3.29 2.99
CA VAL A 129 -16.24 4.56 3.72
C VAL A 129 -15.59 5.64 2.85
N LYS A 130 -16.04 6.89 3.02
CA LYS A 130 -15.43 8.05 2.35
C LYS A 130 -14.00 8.22 2.85
N HIS A 131 -13.08 8.44 1.92
CA HIS A 131 -11.69 8.78 2.20
C HIS A 131 -11.16 9.75 1.16
N SER A 132 -10.07 10.45 1.49
CA SER A 132 -9.44 11.49 0.66
C SER A 132 -8.00 11.16 0.27
N GLY A 133 -7.49 9.99 0.69
CA GLY A 133 -6.18 9.50 0.25
C GLY A 133 -6.27 8.61 -0.99
N GLU A 134 -5.11 8.33 -1.57
CA GLU A 134 -4.93 7.51 -2.79
C GLU A 134 -5.29 6.03 -2.58
N ALA A 135 -5.13 5.50 -1.37
CA ALA A 135 -5.57 4.16 -1.02
C ALA A 135 -6.27 4.12 0.34
N LEU A 136 -7.15 3.15 0.51
CA LEU A 136 -7.81 2.82 1.76
C LEU A 136 -7.55 1.35 2.08
N PHE A 137 -7.23 1.02 3.32
CA PHE A 137 -7.23 -0.38 3.76
C PHE A 137 -7.98 -0.57 5.07
N ARG A 138 -8.56 -1.76 5.21
CA ARG A 138 -9.20 -2.22 6.43
C ARG A 138 -8.19 -3.00 7.27
N TYR A 139 -8.20 -2.73 8.57
CA TYR A 139 -7.45 -3.51 9.55
C TYR A 139 -8.27 -3.74 10.80
N SER A 140 -7.98 -4.82 11.52
CA SER A 140 -8.54 -5.09 12.84
C SER A 140 -7.44 -5.07 13.88
N MET A 141 -7.74 -4.47 15.03
CA MET A 141 -6.85 -4.46 16.17
C MET A 141 -7.65 -4.83 17.43
N SER A 142 -7.20 -5.86 18.13
CA SER A 142 -7.92 -6.41 19.30
C SER A 142 -9.39 -6.73 19.00
N GLY A 143 -9.69 -7.21 17.78
CA GLY A 143 -11.04 -7.55 17.32
C GLY A 143 -11.89 -6.38 16.84
N LYS A 144 -11.45 -5.12 17.02
CA LYS A 144 -12.15 -3.94 16.51
C LYS A 144 -11.66 -3.60 15.11
N GLN A 145 -12.59 -3.34 14.20
CA GLN A 145 -12.28 -2.97 12.81
C GLN A 145 -12.06 -1.46 12.67
N TYR A 146 -11.11 -1.11 11.81
CA TYR A 146 -10.69 0.25 11.51
C TYR A 146 -10.40 0.37 10.01
N TYR A 147 -10.45 1.60 9.52
CA TYR A 147 -10.04 1.96 8.17
C TYR A 147 -8.90 2.96 8.25
N PHE A 148 -7.93 2.81 7.35
CA PHE A 148 -6.81 3.73 7.24
C PHE A 148 -6.64 4.18 5.80
N SER A 149 -6.55 5.49 5.58
CA SER A 149 -6.30 6.05 4.26
C SER A 149 -4.85 6.50 4.11
N ILE A 150 -4.18 6.01 3.08
CA ILE A 150 -2.84 6.43 2.69
C ILE A 150 -3.01 7.70 1.85
N LYS A 151 -2.63 8.86 2.39
CA LYS A 151 -2.91 10.15 1.73
C LYS A 151 -2.19 10.28 0.39
N LYS A 152 -0.93 9.90 0.32
CA LYS A 152 -0.16 9.91 -0.92
C LYS A 152 0.83 8.77 -0.99
N ILE A 153 0.97 8.19 -2.17
CA ILE A 153 1.85 7.06 -2.46
C ILE A 153 2.94 7.57 -3.40
N LYS A 154 4.20 7.22 -3.12
CA LYS A 154 5.29 7.59 -4.02
C LYS A 154 5.18 6.74 -5.28
N GLN A 155 5.19 7.37 -6.45
CA GLN A 155 5.31 6.63 -7.70
C GLN A 155 6.71 6.01 -7.78
N GLY A 156 6.73 4.68 -7.92
CA GLY A 156 7.90 3.88 -8.23
C GLY A 156 7.96 3.58 -9.73
N GLU A 157 8.47 2.41 -10.07
CA GLU A 157 8.74 2.04 -11.45
C GLU A 157 7.47 1.65 -12.22
N ASN A 158 7.46 2.00 -13.50
CA ASN A 158 6.59 1.40 -14.49
C ASN A 158 7.42 0.36 -15.25
N ILE A 159 7.06 -0.90 -15.11
CA ILE A 159 7.77 -2.03 -15.70
C ILE A 159 7.01 -2.42 -16.97
N TYR A 160 7.68 -2.36 -18.11
CA TYR A 160 7.14 -2.81 -19.38
C TYR A 160 7.80 -4.14 -19.71
N ALA A 161 7.00 -5.21 -19.70
CA ALA A 161 7.50 -6.50 -20.17
C ALA A 161 7.73 -6.42 -21.69
N PRO A 162 8.78 -7.09 -22.21
CA PRO A 162 9.07 -7.14 -23.65
C PRO A 162 7.97 -7.84 -24.45
#